data_AF-A0AAT9PE46-F1
#
_entry.id   AF-A0AAT9PE46-F1
#
_cell.length_a   1.000
_cell.length_b   1.000
_cell.length_c   1.000
_cell.angle_alpha   90.00
_cell.angle_beta   90.00
_cell.angle_gamma   90.00
#
_symmetry.space_group_name_H-M   'P 1'
#
loop_
_entity.id
_entity.type
_entity.pdbx_description
1 polymer ?
#
loop_
_entity_poly.entity_id
_entity_poly.type
_entity_poly.pdbx_seq_one_letter_code
_entity_poly.pdbx_strand_id
1 'polypeptide(L)'
;MTNHWLFWGFWVMANALASFMWGSIVLSATPAAFAGMLLGIVVFILVYGTLDAYLIKQNLSRWHDALRRSVYIKAGLQLMNVFLAFGWPASPELWAGIISVGITQDRLGIAQNHYPFGFALLNTLLTGAILSLMVAALTAIIFFIRKKHESR
;
A
#
# COMPACT_ATOMS: atom_id res chain seq x y z
N MET A 1 -15.92 0.35 12.57
CA MET A 1 -15.58 -1.10 12.54
C MET A 1 -14.69 -1.41 13.74
N THR A 2 -15.18 -2.27 14.63
CA THR A 2 -14.61 -2.61 15.95
C THR A 2 -13.41 -3.55 15.89
N ASN A 3 -13.18 -4.22 14.75
CA ASN A 3 -12.05 -5.14 14.56
C ASN A 3 -11.02 -4.52 13.59
N HIS A 4 -9.94 -3.96 14.13
CA HIS A 4 -8.87 -3.33 13.35
C HIS A 4 -8.15 -4.33 12.43
N TRP A 5 -8.00 -5.59 12.84
CA TRP A 5 -7.40 -6.63 12.00
C TRP A 5 -8.20 -6.88 10.72
N LEU A 6 -9.53 -6.94 10.81
CA LEU A 6 -10.40 -7.10 9.65
C LEU A 6 -10.36 -5.86 8.74
N PHE A 7 -10.32 -4.66 9.34
CA PHE A 7 -10.23 -3.41 8.58
C PHE A 7 -8.94 -3.37 7.75
N TRP A 8 -7.79 -3.59 8.37
CA TRP A 8 -6.49 -3.54 7.68
C TRP A 8 -6.28 -4.73 6.75
N GLY A 9 -6.75 -5.92 7.16
CA GLY A 9 -6.79 -7.10 6.30
C GLY A 9 -7.51 -6.81 4.99
N PHE A 10 -8.72 -6.25 5.05
CA PHE A 10 -9.51 -5.89 3.87
C PHE A 10 -8.78 -4.87 2.99
N TRP A 11 -8.34 -3.73 3.54
CA TRP A 11 -7.75 -2.66 2.74
C TRP A 11 -6.39 -3.00 2.14
N VAL A 12 -5.53 -3.70 2.89
CA VAL A 12 -4.23 -4.15 2.37
C VAL A 12 -4.44 -5.20 1.28
N MET A 13 -5.37 -6.14 1.48
CA MET A 13 -5.68 -7.17 0.49
C MET A 13 -6.30 -6.58 -0.78
N ALA A 14 -7.26 -5.64 -0.65
CA ALA A 14 -7.84 -4.96 -1.80
C ALA A 14 -6.79 -4.22 -2.63
N ASN A 15 -5.87 -3.49 -1.97
CA ASN A 15 -4.77 -2.80 -2.63
C ASN A 15 -3.82 -3.76 -3.35
N ALA A 16 -3.47 -4.87 -2.68
CA ALA A 16 -2.58 -5.86 -3.26
C ALA A 16 -3.22 -6.61 -4.43
N LEU A 17 -4.51 -6.93 -4.36
CA LEU A 17 -5.25 -7.54 -5.48
C LEU A 17 -5.31 -6.60 -6.68
N ALA A 18 -5.60 -5.32 -6.48
CA ALA A 18 -5.61 -4.33 -7.57
C ALA A 18 -4.22 -4.21 -8.23
N SER A 19 -3.16 -4.18 -7.43
CA SER A 19 -1.77 -4.16 -7.93
C SER A 19 -1.39 -5.46 -8.64
N PHE A 20 -1.83 -6.61 -8.13
CA PHE A 20 -1.58 -7.92 -8.72
C PHE A 20 -2.31 -8.11 -10.05
N MET A 21 -3.59 -7.72 -10.14
CA MET A 21 -4.35 -7.75 -11.39
C MET A 21 -3.63 -6.94 -12.46
N TRP A 22 -3.15 -5.74 -12.13
CA TRP A 22 -2.34 -4.95 -13.06
C TRP A 22 -1.03 -5.64 -13.43
N GLY A 23 -0.26 -6.11 -12.45
CA GLY A 23 0.99 -6.82 -12.71
C GLY A 23 0.80 -8.07 -13.58
N SER A 24 -0.31 -8.78 -13.39
CA SER A 24 -0.65 -10.00 -14.14
C SER A 24 -1.05 -9.76 -15.59
N ILE A 25 -1.57 -8.58 -15.92
CA ILE A 25 -1.82 -8.16 -17.32
C ILE A 25 -0.49 -7.97 -18.06
N VAL A 26 0.57 -7.57 -17.35
CA VAL A 26 1.88 -7.26 -17.93
C VAL A 26 2.81 -8.48 -17.93
N LEU A 27 2.69 -9.37 -16.94
CA LEU A 27 3.61 -10.50 -16.73
C LEU A 27 2.86 -11.77 -16.27
N SER A 28 3.25 -12.93 -16.79
CA SER A 28 2.72 -14.23 -16.36
C SER A 28 3.14 -14.55 -14.93
N ALA A 29 2.17 -14.57 -14.02
CA ALA A 29 2.40 -14.84 -12.60
C ALA A 29 2.66 -16.34 -12.36
N THR A 30 3.77 -16.67 -11.70
CA THR A 30 4.06 -18.04 -11.24
C THR A 30 3.54 -18.24 -9.81
N PRO A 31 3.24 -19.50 -9.39
CA PRO A 31 2.82 -19.79 -8.01
C PRO A 31 3.81 -19.28 -6.95
N ALA A 32 5.11 -19.31 -7.25
CA ALA A 32 6.16 -18.81 -6.38
C ALA A 32 6.08 -17.28 -6.19
N ALA A 33 5.79 -16.53 -7.24
CA ALA A 33 5.57 -15.08 -7.15
C ALA A 33 4.33 -14.75 -6.30
N PHE A 34 3.25 -15.53 -6.46
CA PHE A 34 2.05 -15.36 -5.65
C PHE A 34 2.33 -15.58 -4.15
N ALA A 35 3.09 -16.61 -3.79
CA ALA A 35 3.49 -16.85 -2.39
C ALA A 35 4.33 -15.70 -1.81
N GLY A 36 5.26 -15.15 -2.59
CA GLY A 36 6.07 -13.99 -2.18
C GLY A 36 5.22 -12.75 -1.91
N MET A 37 4.24 -12.50 -2.78
CA MET A 37 3.28 -11.41 -2.60
C MET A 37 2.41 -11.60 -1.34
N LEU A 38 1.86 -12.80 -1.13
CA LEU A 38 1.06 -13.11 0.07
C LEU A 38 1.82 -12.84 1.36
N LEU A 39 3.10 -13.25 1.42
CA LEU A 39 3.94 -12.97 2.58
C LEU A 39 4.12 -11.45 2.79
N GLY A 40 4.36 -10.69 1.73
CA GLY A 40 4.44 -9.22 1.79
C GLY A 40 3.14 -8.58 2.29
N ILE A 41 1.98 -9.07 1.84
CA ILE A 41 0.65 -8.63 2.31
C ILE A 41 0.51 -8.84 3.81
N VAL A 42 0.85 -10.03 4.31
CA VAL A 42 0.79 -10.36 5.74
C VAL A 42 1.64 -9.40 6.56
N VAL A 43 2.85 -9.06 6.10
CA VAL A 43 3.71 -8.07 6.76
C VAL A 43 2.99 -6.72 6.92
N PHE A 44 2.35 -6.20 5.87
CA PHE A 44 1.63 -4.93 5.98
C PHE A 44 0.37 -4.99 6.84
N ILE A 45 -0.37 -6.10 6.82
CA ILE A 45 -1.52 -6.30 7.71
C ILE A 45 -1.06 -6.23 9.18
N LEU A 46 0.07 -6.87 9.50
CA LEU A 46 0.65 -6.83 10.84
C LEU A 46 1.13 -5.42 11.22
N VAL A 47 1.87 -4.74 10.34
CA VAL A 47 2.36 -3.37 10.60
C VAL A 47 1.20 -2.40 10.83
N TYR A 48 0.20 -2.38 9.94
CA TYR A 48 -0.93 -1.47 10.10
C TYR A 48 -1.85 -1.85 11.25
N GLY A 49 -2.11 -3.15 11.45
CA GLY A 49 -2.91 -3.64 12.56
C GLY A 49 -2.29 -3.30 13.91
N THR A 50 -0.98 -3.49 14.07
CA THR A 50 -0.25 -3.12 15.29
C THR A 50 -0.19 -1.61 15.50
N LEU A 51 0.04 -0.81 14.46
CA LEU A 51 0.02 0.64 14.54
C LEU A 51 -1.36 1.15 14.98
N ASP A 52 -2.43 0.61 14.42
CA ASP A 52 -3.80 0.99 14.76
C ASP A 52 -4.14 0.63 16.21
N ALA A 53 -3.77 -0.59 16.63
CA ALA A 53 -3.93 -1.03 18.02
C ALA A 53 -3.13 -0.16 19.00
N TYR A 54 -1.92 0.25 18.61
CA TYR A 54 -1.08 1.14 19.42
C TYR A 54 -1.71 2.53 19.59
N LEU A 55 -2.23 3.13 18.50
CA LEU A 55 -2.90 4.44 18.56
C LEU A 55 -4.14 4.42 19.46
N ILE A 56 -4.92 3.32 19.41
CA ILE A 56 -6.07 3.11 20.30
C ILE A 56 -5.60 3.00 21.76
N LYS A 57 -4.58 2.18 22.03
CA LYS A 57 -4.05 1.96 23.39
C LYS A 57 -3.52 3.23 24.03
N GLN A 58 -2.92 4.13 23.24
CA GLN A 58 -2.38 5.40 23.69
C GLN A 58 -3.42 6.54 23.74
N ASN A 59 -4.72 6.26 23.53
CA ASN A 59 -5.78 7.26 23.44
C ASN A 59 -5.52 8.36 22.38
N LEU A 60 -4.78 8.04 21.32
CA LEU A 60 -4.46 8.96 20.22
C LEU A 60 -5.57 8.94 19.14
N SER A 61 -6.81 9.18 19.55
CA SER A 61 -8.00 9.07 18.68
C SER A 61 -7.91 9.93 17.41
N ARG A 62 -7.29 11.12 17.48
CA ARG A 62 -7.10 12.01 16.34
C ARG A 62 -6.16 11.42 15.28
N TRP A 63 -5.08 10.77 15.71
CA TRP A 63 -4.13 10.10 14.83
C TRP A 63 -4.75 8.83 14.24
N HIS A 64 -5.48 8.08 15.05
CA HIS A 64 -6.25 6.91 14.61
C HIS A 64 -7.24 7.27 13.48
N ASP A 65 -8.06 8.31 13.69
CA ASP A 65 -9.00 8.80 12.68
C ASP A 65 -8.30 9.27 11.40
N ALA A 66 -7.20 10.02 11.55
CA ALA A 66 -6.43 10.53 10.41
C ALA A 66 -5.82 9.38 9.60
N LEU A 67 -5.32 8.35 10.26
CA LEU A 67 -4.76 7.15 9.65
C LEU A 67 -5.84 6.37 8.87
N ARG A 68 -7.04 6.21 9.43
CA ARG A 68 -8.13 5.55 8.69
C ARG A 68 -8.61 6.38 7.50
N ARG A 69 -8.65 7.72 7.64
CA ARG A 69 -9.03 8.62 6.55
C ARG A 69 -8.03 8.64 5.40
N SER A 70 -6.73 8.62 5.70
CA SER A 70 -5.70 8.61 4.67
C SER A 70 -5.75 7.35 3.81
N VAL A 71 -6.16 6.20 4.37
CA VAL A 71 -6.38 4.96 3.60
C VAL A 71 -7.55 5.10 2.63
N TYR A 72 -8.66 5.71 3.03
CA TYR A 72 -9.79 5.95 2.11
C TYR A 72 -9.40 6.89 0.98
N ILE A 73 -8.63 7.95 1.28
CA ILE A 73 -8.12 8.86 0.25
C ILE A 73 -7.17 8.12 -0.70
N LYS A 74 -6.24 7.33 -0.17
CA LYS A 74 -5.37 6.47 -0.98
C LYS A 74 -6.20 5.53 -1.86
N ALA A 75 -7.21 4.87 -1.33
CA ALA A 75 -8.09 4.00 -2.10
C ALA A 75 -8.88 4.76 -3.18
N GLY A 76 -9.23 6.03 -2.94
CA GLY A 76 -9.76 6.91 -3.99
C GLY A 76 -8.73 7.18 -5.09
N LEU A 77 -7.47 7.44 -4.72
CA LEU A 77 -6.37 7.63 -5.67
C LEU A 77 -6.04 6.34 -6.45
N GLN A 78 -6.23 5.16 -5.83
CA GLN A 78 -6.13 3.86 -6.47
C GLN A 78 -7.13 3.70 -7.63
N LEU A 79 -8.33 4.28 -7.52
CA LEU A 79 -9.30 4.28 -8.62
C LEU A 79 -8.81 5.08 -9.84
N MET A 80 -7.82 5.96 -9.67
CA MET A 80 -7.21 6.64 -10.81
C MET A 80 -6.47 5.69 -11.76
N ASN A 81 -6.20 4.44 -11.34
CA ASN A 81 -5.76 3.38 -12.25
C ASN A 81 -6.72 3.16 -13.43
N VAL A 82 -8.01 3.48 -13.29
CA VAL A 82 -8.97 3.38 -14.40
C VAL A 82 -8.61 4.35 -15.53
N PHE A 83 -7.98 5.50 -15.23
CA PHE A 83 -7.54 6.46 -16.24
C PHE A 83 -6.37 5.96 -17.11
N LEU A 84 -5.76 4.83 -16.74
CA LEU A 84 -4.76 4.17 -17.57
C LEU A 84 -5.35 3.60 -18.86
N ALA A 85 -6.61 3.18 -18.83
CA ALA A 85 -7.32 2.77 -20.04
C ALA A 85 -7.43 3.93 -21.05
N PHE A 86 -7.29 5.17 -20.59
CA PHE A 86 -7.32 6.39 -21.39
C PHE A 86 -5.92 6.99 -21.63
N GLY A 87 -4.85 6.25 -21.32
CA GLY A 87 -3.47 6.65 -21.58
C GLY A 87 -2.88 7.67 -20.59
N TRP A 88 -3.53 7.89 -19.44
CA TRP A 88 -3.06 8.87 -18.45
C TRP A 88 -2.37 8.19 -17.25
N PRO A 89 -1.03 8.28 -17.10
CA PRO A 89 -0.28 7.59 -16.04
C PRO A 89 -0.31 8.35 -14.70
N ALA A 90 -1.50 8.75 -14.26
CA ALA A 90 -1.68 9.56 -13.05
C ALA A 90 -1.88 8.74 -11.77
N SER A 91 -1.57 7.44 -11.78
CA SER A 91 -1.76 6.57 -10.61
C SER A 91 -0.51 6.50 -9.73
N PRO A 92 -0.59 6.90 -8.44
CA PRO A 92 0.51 6.75 -7.49
C PRO A 92 1.00 5.31 -7.32
N GLU A 93 0.11 4.33 -7.53
CA GLU A 93 0.42 2.91 -7.38
C GLU A 93 1.26 2.37 -8.53
N LEU A 94 0.98 2.80 -9.74
CA LEU A 94 1.85 2.46 -10.87
C LEU A 94 3.24 3.06 -10.68
N TRP A 95 3.33 4.33 -10.28
CA TRP A 95 4.63 4.95 -10.03
C TRP A 95 5.39 4.21 -8.92
N ALA A 96 4.72 3.85 -7.82
CA ALA A 96 5.32 3.03 -6.77
C ALA A 96 5.78 1.66 -7.28
N GLY A 97 4.97 1.00 -8.12
CA GLY A 97 5.31 -0.26 -8.75
C GLY A 97 6.50 -0.15 -9.70
N ILE A 98 6.54 0.86 -10.57
CA ILE A 98 7.65 1.12 -11.51
C ILE A 98 8.95 1.37 -10.74
N ILE A 99 8.92 2.22 -9.73
CA ILE A 99 10.09 2.51 -8.89
C ILE A 99 10.56 1.23 -8.20
N SER A 100 9.63 0.46 -7.65
CA SER A 100 9.92 -0.78 -6.93
C SER A 100 10.52 -1.87 -7.84
N VAL A 101 10.00 -2.03 -9.05
CA VAL A 101 10.58 -2.92 -10.08
C VAL A 101 11.98 -2.46 -10.46
N GLY A 102 12.18 -1.16 -10.70
CA GLY A 102 13.50 -0.61 -11.02
C GLY A 102 14.52 -0.82 -9.90
N ILE A 103 14.12 -0.75 -8.63
CA ILE A 103 15.01 -1.09 -7.50
C ILE A 103 15.29 -2.60 -7.49
N THR A 104 14.26 -3.43 -7.57
CA THR A 104 14.40 -4.88 -7.41
C THR A 104 15.19 -5.52 -8.55
N GLN A 105 14.90 -5.13 -9.79
CA GLN A 105 15.54 -5.67 -10.97
C GLN A 105 16.85 -4.92 -11.32
N ASP A 106 16.80 -3.60 -11.47
CA ASP A 106 17.94 -2.86 -12.04
C ASP A 106 19.03 -2.56 -11.00
N ARG A 107 18.69 -2.43 -9.71
CA ARG A 107 19.66 -2.15 -8.64
C ARG A 107 20.10 -3.40 -7.89
N LEU A 108 19.17 -4.29 -7.58
CA LEU A 108 19.46 -5.51 -6.80
C LEU A 108 19.75 -6.74 -7.68
N GLY A 109 19.50 -6.66 -8.99
CA GLY A 109 19.74 -7.78 -9.91
C GLY A 109 18.78 -8.96 -9.73
N ILE A 110 17.71 -8.78 -8.96
CA ILE A 110 16.73 -9.83 -8.68
C ILE A 110 15.69 -9.77 -9.79
N ALA A 111 15.86 -10.63 -10.79
CA ALA A 111 14.92 -10.71 -11.92
C ALA A 111 13.79 -11.71 -11.63
N GLN A 112 12.56 -11.38 -12.04
CA GLN A 112 11.38 -12.22 -11.87
C GLN A 112 11.56 -13.64 -12.45
N ASN A 113 12.28 -13.78 -13.56
CA ASN A 113 12.47 -15.07 -14.23
C ASN A 113 13.36 -16.04 -13.44
N HIS A 114 14.30 -15.52 -12.66
CA HIS A 114 15.26 -16.33 -11.90
C HIS A 114 14.85 -16.49 -10.44
N TYR A 115 14.26 -15.43 -9.85
CA TYR A 115 13.89 -15.36 -8.45
C TYR A 115 12.44 -14.90 -8.28
N PRO A 116 11.43 -15.65 -8.79
CA PRO A 116 10.04 -15.19 -8.82
C PRO A 116 9.47 -14.87 -7.43
N PHE A 117 9.80 -15.69 -6.43
CA PHE A 117 9.39 -15.44 -5.04
C PHE A 117 10.04 -14.18 -4.47
N GLY A 118 11.38 -14.09 -4.54
CA GLY A 118 12.13 -12.97 -3.97
C GLY A 118 11.81 -11.66 -4.65
N PHE A 119 11.64 -11.68 -5.98
CA PHE A 119 11.18 -10.54 -6.76
C PHE A 119 9.81 -10.07 -6.28
N ALA A 120 8.82 -10.96 -6.21
CA ALA A 120 7.47 -10.58 -5.81
C ALA A 120 7.38 -10.10 -4.36
N LEU A 121 8.12 -10.72 -3.44
CA LEU A 121 8.18 -10.31 -2.04
C LEU A 121 8.78 -8.91 -1.91
N LEU A 122 9.98 -8.68 -2.47
CA LEU A 122 10.64 -7.38 -2.40
C LEU A 122 9.82 -6.30 -3.09
N ASN A 123 9.26 -6.61 -4.26
CA ASN A 123 8.45 -5.67 -5.00
C ASN A 123 7.18 -5.29 -4.22
N THR A 124 6.56 -6.24 -3.52
CA THR A 124 5.41 -5.99 -2.64
C THR A 124 5.81 -5.14 -1.44
N LEU A 125 6.94 -5.43 -0.80
CA LEU A 125 7.45 -4.68 0.35
C LEU A 125 7.80 -3.23 -0.03
N LEU A 126 8.52 -3.04 -1.12
CA LEU A 126 8.95 -1.72 -1.60
C LEU A 126 7.77 -0.89 -2.10
N THR A 127 6.90 -1.46 -2.94
CA THR A 127 5.68 -0.78 -3.41
C THR A 127 4.81 -0.40 -2.21
N GLY A 128 4.58 -1.33 -1.29
CA GLY A 128 3.82 -1.07 -0.08
C GLY A 128 4.46 0.00 0.80
N ALA A 129 5.78 0.04 0.92
CA ALA A 129 6.49 1.04 1.72
C ALA A 129 6.37 2.45 1.11
N ILE A 130 6.56 2.59 -0.20
CA ILE A 130 6.37 3.86 -0.91
C ILE A 130 4.94 4.38 -0.71
N LEU A 131 3.94 3.51 -0.90
CA LEU A 131 2.55 3.88 -0.67
C LEU A 131 2.26 4.17 0.82
N SER A 132 2.94 3.51 1.74
CA SER A 132 2.82 3.78 3.18
C SER A 132 3.38 5.16 3.54
N LEU A 133 4.43 5.63 2.88
CA LEU A 133 4.93 7.00 3.03
C LEU A 133 3.88 8.03 2.60
N MET A 134 3.17 7.76 1.49
CA MET A 134 2.04 8.59 1.06
C MET A 134 0.91 8.61 2.11
N VAL A 135 0.55 7.44 2.66
CA VAL A 135 -0.45 7.34 3.75
C VAL A 135 0.01 8.11 4.99
N ALA A 136 1.29 8.03 5.36
CA ALA A 136 1.85 8.77 6.49
C ALA A 136 1.79 10.29 6.26
N ALA A 137 2.17 10.76 5.06
CA ALA A 137 2.08 12.17 4.68
C ALA A 137 0.62 12.68 4.72
N LEU A 138 -0.32 11.93 4.14
CA LEU A 138 -1.75 12.25 4.20
C LEU A 138 -2.27 12.29 5.65
N THR A 139 -1.86 11.33 6.48
CA THR A 139 -2.22 11.28 7.90
C THR A 139 -1.75 12.53 8.64
N ALA A 140 -0.49 12.94 8.43
CA ALA A 140 0.06 14.16 9.01
C ALA A 140 -0.71 15.41 8.54
N ILE A 141 -0.96 15.54 7.23
CA ILE A 141 -1.71 16.67 6.66
C ILE A 141 -3.12 16.76 7.28
N ILE A 142 -3.87 15.65 7.31
CA ILE A 142 -5.23 15.60 7.88
C ILE A 142 -5.21 16.00 9.37
N PHE A 143 -4.23 15.50 10.12
CA PHE A 143 -4.07 15.83 11.52
C PHE A 143 -3.83 17.35 11.72
N PHE A 144 -2.91 17.95 10.95
CA PHE A 144 -2.63 19.38 11.05
C PHE A 144 -3.82 20.26 10.64
N ILE A 145 -4.55 19.90 9.58
CA ILE A 145 -5.73 20.64 9.14
C ILE A 145 -6.82 20.61 10.21
N ARG A 146 -7.11 19.45 10.81
CA ARG A 146 -8.09 19.32 11.89
C ARG A 146 -7.69 20.15 13.12
N LYS A 147 -6.41 20.10 13.52
CA LYS A 147 -5.90 20.90 14.65
C LYS A 147 -6.12 22.41 14.43
N LYS A 148 -5.93 22.90 13.21
CA LYS A 148 -6.09 24.33 12.86
C LYS A 148 -7.56 24.79 12.86
N HIS A 149 -8.50 23.90 12.55
CA HIS A 149 -9.93 24.22 12.54
C HIS A 149 -10.55 24.28 13.94
N GLU A 150 -10.02 23.55 14.92
CA GLU A 150 -10.49 23.59 16.31
C GLU A 150 -9.93 24.78 17.12
N SER A 151 -8.87 25.43 16.64
CA SER A 151 -8.26 26.58 17.30
C SER A 151 -8.82 27.94 16.85
N ARG A 152 -9.96 27.93 16.14
CA ARG A 152 -10.70 29.11 15.67
C ARG A 152 -12.12 29.04 16.23
#